data_AF-A0A2T2T9K5-F1
#
_entry.id   AF-A0A2T2T9K5-F1
#
_cell.length_a   1.000
_cell.length_b   1.000
_cell.length_c   1.000
_cell.angle_alpha   90.00
_cell.angle_beta   90.00
_cell.angle_gamma   90.00
#
_symmetry.space_group_name_H-M   'P 1'
#
loop_
_entity.id
_entity.type
_entity.pdbx_description
1 polymer ?
#
loop_
_entity_poly.entity_id
_entity_poly.type
_entity_poly.pdbx_seq_one_letter_code
_entity_poly.pdbx_strand_id
1 'polypeptide(L)'
;MNGFSRALDIEADRVFVGEPQNIHTPGRVYVYEETDGSWTESTYLEAEDGEVGDQFGAALDATGEQVAVGASSANSVYLYGASMDGWSQTTTVTPADSTSGFGRSVVLGEDRLFVGTSTTVSMMEKDTVATPAVHVFEQRGSQWQEVTVLRSEDVGSDTDFASALHSVDDHLLAAAPEHEGGAIIAFHEGEEGWTEAQTIVPNELSSNARFGSALGAVEGQVLVGAPRAYDATGVAYHLSYDAESESWSVDGRL
;
A
#
# COMPACT_ATOMS: atom_id res chain seq x y z
N MET A 1 -1.24 24.59 2.65
CA MET A 1 -0.75 23.34 2.04
C MET A 1 -1.65 22.25 2.55
N ASN A 2 -2.60 21.79 1.72
CA ASN A 2 -3.41 20.63 2.06
C ASN A 2 -2.74 19.46 1.34
N GLY A 3 -2.20 18.48 2.07
CA GLY A 3 -1.73 17.24 1.45
C GLY A 3 -0.22 16.95 1.51
N PHE A 4 0.64 17.89 1.90
CA PHE A 4 2.05 17.56 2.17
C PHE A 4 2.13 16.49 3.28
N SER A 5 2.98 15.48 3.11
CA SER A 5 3.15 14.31 3.99
C SER A 5 1.90 13.44 4.15
N ARG A 6 1.08 13.29 3.10
CA ARG A 6 0.00 12.26 3.10
C ARG A 6 0.53 10.85 2.94
N ALA A 7 1.67 10.71 2.27
CA ALA A 7 2.49 9.51 2.22
C ALA A 7 3.94 9.93 2.50
N LEU A 8 4.67 9.06 3.18
CA LEU A 8 6.08 9.20 3.51
C LEU A 8 6.71 7.82 3.38
N ASP A 9 7.86 7.75 2.75
CA ASP A 9 8.69 6.55 2.82
C ASP A 9 10.17 6.91 2.94
N ILE A 10 10.96 6.01 3.53
CA ILE A 10 12.37 6.23 3.82
C ILE A 10 13.15 5.02 3.30
N GLU A 11 14.09 5.27 2.39
CA GLU A 11 14.96 4.24 1.87
C GLU A 11 16.42 4.71 1.91
N ALA A 12 17.22 4.02 2.71
CA ALA A 12 18.60 4.39 3.05
C ALA A 12 18.73 5.86 3.52
N ASP A 13 19.41 6.70 2.75
CA ASP A 13 19.67 8.12 2.98
C ASP A 13 18.67 9.05 2.26
N ARG A 14 17.55 8.50 1.77
CA ARG A 14 16.50 9.24 1.06
C ARG A 14 15.17 9.18 1.80
N VAL A 15 14.44 10.29 1.74
CA VAL A 15 13.08 10.43 2.24
C VAL A 15 12.18 10.93 1.11
N PHE A 16 11.09 10.20 0.84
CA PHE A 16 10.10 10.52 -0.19
C PHE A 16 8.84 11.06 0.48
N VAL A 17 8.39 12.25 0.08
CA VAL A 17 7.23 12.92 0.71
C VAL A 17 6.18 13.29 -0.34
N GLY A 18 4.99 12.70 -0.21
CA GLY A 18 3.88 12.97 -1.12
C GLY A 18 3.13 14.27 -0.82
N GLU A 19 2.77 15.02 -1.86
CA GLU A 19 1.83 16.14 -1.86
C GLU A 19 0.72 15.92 -2.92
N PRO A 20 -0.18 14.94 -2.71
CA PRO A 20 -1.17 14.56 -3.71
C PRO A 20 -2.35 15.53 -3.87
N GLN A 21 -2.54 16.48 -2.95
CA GLN A 21 -3.74 17.32 -2.89
C GLN A 21 -3.46 18.81 -3.18
N ASN A 22 -2.70 19.07 -4.24
CA ASN A 22 -2.54 20.40 -4.78
C ASN A 22 -3.70 20.76 -5.74
N ILE A 23 -4.31 21.94 -5.56
CA ILE A 23 -5.46 22.39 -6.37
C ILE A 23 -5.06 23.23 -7.59
N HIS A 24 -3.77 23.51 -7.76
CA HIS A 24 -3.23 24.38 -8.81
C HIS A 24 -2.23 23.66 -9.71
N THR A 25 -1.59 22.60 -9.22
CA THR A 25 -0.67 21.74 -9.98
C THR A 25 -1.01 20.28 -9.75
N PRO A 26 -0.58 19.37 -10.64
CA PRO A 26 -0.58 17.94 -10.35
C PRO A 26 0.12 17.63 -9.02
N GLY A 27 -0.19 16.47 -8.45
CA GLY A 27 0.47 15.98 -7.24
C GLY A 27 1.97 15.78 -7.46
N ARG A 28 2.75 15.86 -6.39
CA ARG A 28 4.22 15.72 -6.43
C ARG A 28 4.73 14.81 -5.32
N VAL A 29 5.93 14.28 -5.52
CA VAL A 29 6.68 13.58 -4.48
C VAL A 29 8.03 14.25 -4.33
N TYR A 30 8.29 14.87 -3.19
CA TYR A 30 9.57 15.50 -2.91
C TYR A 30 10.57 14.44 -2.44
N VAL A 31 11.79 14.51 -2.94
CA VAL A 31 12.90 13.63 -2.57
C VAL A 31 13.88 14.44 -1.75
N TYR A 32 14.06 14.06 -0.48
CA TYR A 32 15.06 14.62 0.40
C TYR A 32 16.22 13.64 0.53
N GLU A 33 17.44 14.17 0.50
CA GLU A 33 18.66 13.39 0.70
C GLU A 33 19.41 13.93 1.92
N GLU A 34 20.02 13.02 2.68
CA GLU A 34 20.87 13.35 3.81
C GLU A 34 22.30 13.60 3.33
N THR A 35 22.85 14.77 3.63
CA THR A 35 24.26 15.09 3.37
C THR A 35 24.85 15.77 4.61
N ASP A 36 25.89 15.14 5.17
CA ASP A 36 26.61 15.64 6.35
C ASP A 36 25.72 15.98 7.55
N GLY A 37 24.72 15.14 7.84
CA GLY A 37 23.77 15.32 8.95
C GLY A 37 22.64 16.31 8.67
N SER A 38 22.48 16.76 7.43
CA SER A 38 21.43 17.70 7.02
C SER A 38 20.59 17.13 5.89
N TRP A 39 19.26 17.19 6.05
CA TRP A 39 18.32 16.83 5.00
C TRP A 39 18.07 18.02 4.08
N THR A 40 18.23 17.82 2.77
CA THR A 40 17.93 18.82 1.74
C THR A 40 17.02 18.24 0.68
N GLU A 41 16.05 19.04 0.21
CA GLU A 41 15.26 18.68 -0.98
C GLU A 41 16.21 18.60 -2.18
N SER A 42 16.39 17.39 -2.71
CA SER A 42 17.27 17.10 -3.83
C SER A 42 16.52 17.30 -5.15
N THR A 43 15.31 16.76 -5.24
CA THR A 43 14.44 16.88 -6.42
C THR A 43 12.97 16.62 -6.05
N TYR A 44 12.08 16.64 -7.05
CA TYR A 44 10.73 16.12 -6.92
C TYR A 44 10.36 15.26 -8.14
N LEU A 45 9.44 14.32 -7.93
CA LEU A 45 8.85 13.47 -8.96
C LEU A 45 7.46 14.02 -9.32
N GLU A 46 7.13 13.96 -10.59
CA GLU A 46 5.80 14.26 -11.15
C GLU A 46 5.49 13.28 -12.27
N ALA A 47 4.24 12.84 -12.38
CA ALA A 47 3.80 11.99 -13.48
C ALA A 47 3.92 12.75 -14.80
N GLU A 48 4.47 12.09 -15.84
CA GLU A 48 4.64 12.70 -17.17
C GLU A 48 3.30 13.14 -17.80
N ASP A 49 2.22 12.43 -17.47
CA ASP A 49 0.84 12.69 -17.89
C ASP A 49 -0.04 13.24 -16.74
N GLY A 50 0.58 13.70 -15.66
CA GLY A 50 -0.13 14.07 -14.44
C GLY A 50 -1.03 15.31 -14.59
N GLU A 51 -2.25 15.20 -14.09
CA GLU A 51 -3.25 16.26 -14.06
C GLU A 51 -3.60 16.68 -12.62
N VAL A 52 -4.18 17.87 -12.48
CA VAL A 52 -4.68 18.37 -11.19
C VAL A 52 -5.79 17.45 -10.70
N GLY A 53 -5.60 16.87 -9.51
CA GLY A 53 -6.60 16.00 -8.88
C GLY A 53 -6.37 14.50 -9.07
N ASP A 54 -5.34 14.09 -9.80
CA ASP A 54 -4.98 12.67 -10.00
C ASP A 54 -4.52 11.96 -8.73
N GLN A 55 -4.20 12.74 -7.70
CA GLN A 55 -3.71 12.26 -6.40
C GLN A 55 -2.35 11.55 -6.49
N PHE A 56 -1.52 11.91 -7.48
CA PHE A 56 -0.13 11.44 -7.55
C PHE A 56 0.63 11.73 -6.25
N GLY A 57 1.24 10.70 -5.66
CA GLY A 57 1.92 10.80 -4.37
C GLY A 57 1.01 10.52 -3.18
N ALA A 58 -0.18 9.94 -3.39
CA ALA A 58 -1.07 9.54 -2.30
C ALA A 58 -0.67 8.24 -1.61
N ALA A 59 0.08 7.40 -2.30
CA ALA A 59 0.74 6.20 -1.78
C ALA A 59 2.15 6.13 -2.36
N LEU A 60 3.10 5.64 -1.55
CA LEU A 60 4.52 5.57 -1.87
C LEU A 60 5.10 4.30 -1.28
N ASP A 61 6.00 3.67 -2.03
CA ASP A 61 6.92 2.66 -1.51
C ASP A 61 8.21 2.67 -2.34
N ALA A 62 9.35 2.66 -1.67
CA ALA A 62 10.68 2.77 -2.26
C ALA A 62 11.54 1.56 -1.86
N THR A 63 12.28 1.03 -2.82
CA THR A 63 13.21 -0.08 -2.60
C THR A 63 14.44 0.10 -3.48
N GLY A 64 15.62 0.16 -2.86
CA GLY A 64 16.88 0.38 -3.58
C GLY A 64 16.83 1.62 -4.48
N GLU A 65 16.92 1.42 -5.79
CA GLU A 65 16.91 2.51 -6.78
C GLU A 65 15.53 2.72 -7.44
N GLN A 66 14.46 2.16 -6.87
CA GLN A 66 13.12 2.27 -7.42
C GLN A 66 12.13 2.88 -6.42
N VAL A 67 11.11 3.55 -6.97
CA VAL A 67 9.99 4.09 -6.20
C VAL A 67 8.70 3.83 -6.96
N ALA A 68 7.70 3.28 -6.28
CA ALA A 68 6.33 3.21 -6.74
C ALA A 68 5.53 4.39 -6.18
N VAL A 69 4.81 5.09 -7.06
CA VAL A 69 3.96 6.23 -6.70
C VAL A 69 2.53 5.97 -7.13
N GLY A 70 1.63 5.89 -6.16
CA GLY A 70 0.20 5.72 -6.39
C GLY A 70 -0.50 7.03 -6.77
N ALA A 71 -1.42 6.95 -7.73
CA ALA A 71 -2.30 8.03 -8.16
C ALA A 71 -3.74 7.50 -8.31
N SER A 72 -4.43 7.30 -7.18
CA SER A 72 -5.73 6.61 -7.15
C SER A 72 -6.84 7.25 -7.98
N SER A 73 -6.82 8.57 -8.19
CA SER A 73 -7.82 9.23 -9.04
C SER A 73 -7.49 9.11 -10.53
N ALA A 74 -6.22 8.95 -10.89
CA ALA A 74 -5.80 8.58 -12.24
C ALA A 74 -5.98 7.07 -12.53
N ASN A 75 -6.24 6.24 -11.50
CA ASN A 75 -6.23 4.77 -11.59
C ASN A 75 -4.89 4.20 -12.07
N SER A 76 -3.78 4.75 -11.58
CA SER A 76 -2.44 4.43 -12.04
C SER A 76 -1.44 4.32 -10.90
N VAL A 77 -0.38 3.54 -11.13
CA VAL A 77 0.86 3.55 -10.35
C VAL A 77 2.00 3.90 -11.30
N TYR A 78 2.87 4.81 -10.88
CA TYR A 78 4.03 5.26 -11.63
C TYR A 78 5.30 4.74 -10.98
N LEU A 79 6.14 4.06 -11.74
CA LEU A 79 7.43 3.58 -11.27
C LEU A 79 8.53 4.52 -11.72
N TYR A 80 9.39 4.90 -10.79
CA TYR A 80 10.58 5.69 -11.04
C TYR A 80 11.83 4.88 -10.76
N GLY A 81 12.86 5.11 -11.55
CA GLY A 81 14.20 4.56 -11.33
C GLY A 81 15.21 5.69 -11.15
N ALA A 82 16.14 5.51 -10.22
CA ALA A 82 17.30 6.38 -10.09
C ALA A 82 18.25 6.14 -11.27
N SER A 83 18.90 7.22 -11.72
CA SER A 83 19.86 7.23 -12.81
C SER A 83 20.94 8.29 -12.54
N MET A 84 21.97 8.35 -13.38
CA MET A 84 23.03 9.36 -13.26
C MET A 84 22.51 10.80 -13.36
N ASP A 85 21.38 11.01 -14.04
CA ASP A 85 20.77 12.33 -14.24
C ASP A 85 19.63 12.61 -13.22
N GLY A 86 19.52 11.79 -12.18
CA GLY A 86 18.45 11.84 -11.17
C GLY A 86 17.38 10.79 -11.42
N TRP A 87 16.14 11.08 -11.07
CA TRP A 87 15.02 10.14 -11.16
C TRP A 87 14.26 10.29 -12.48
N SER A 88 13.87 9.17 -13.09
CA SER A 88 13.04 9.16 -14.30
C SER A 88 11.89 8.16 -14.18
N GLN A 89 10.72 8.50 -14.73
CA GLN A 89 9.58 7.58 -14.83
C GLN A 89 9.94 6.45 -15.80
N THR A 90 9.94 5.20 -15.31
CA THR A 90 10.32 4.02 -16.11
C THR A 90 9.10 3.31 -16.66
N THR A 91 7.97 3.33 -15.95
CA THR A 91 6.74 2.62 -16.33
C THR A 91 5.52 3.26 -15.67
N THR A 92 4.40 3.26 -16.39
CA THR A 92 3.06 3.46 -15.83
C THR A 92 2.34 2.12 -15.79
N VAL A 93 1.90 1.70 -14.62
CA VAL A 93 1.12 0.48 -14.39
C VAL A 93 -0.35 0.86 -14.22
N THR A 94 -1.21 0.22 -15.00
CA THR A 94 -2.66 0.41 -14.98
C THR A 94 -3.37 -0.94 -14.86
N PRO A 95 -4.54 -1.03 -14.21
CA PRO A 95 -5.29 -2.27 -14.13
C PRO A 95 -5.84 -2.66 -15.52
N ALA A 96 -5.93 -3.96 -15.80
CA ALA A 96 -6.53 -4.46 -17.05
C ALA A 96 -8.07 -4.38 -17.06
N ASP A 97 -8.68 -4.44 -15.88
CA ASP A 97 -10.12 -4.55 -15.68
C ASP A 97 -10.82 -3.22 -15.36
N SER A 98 -12.16 -3.26 -15.33
CA SER A 98 -13.00 -2.17 -14.81
C SER A 98 -12.76 -1.99 -13.30
N THR A 99 -11.76 -1.19 -12.99
CA THR A 99 -11.25 -0.95 -11.64
C THR A 99 -11.36 0.54 -11.31
N SER A 100 -11.54 0.85 -10.04
CA SER A 100 -11.56 2.21 -9.50
C SER A 100 -10.68 2.30 -8.26
N GLY A 101 -9.99 3.43 -8.12
CA GLY A 101 -9.06 3.68 -7.03
C GLY A 101 -7.75 2.91 -7.14
N PHE A 102 -7.34 2.45 -8.33
CA PHE A 102 -6.07 1.74 -8.50
C PHE A 102 -4.90 2.67 -8.20
N GLY A 103 -3.96 2.22 -7.36
CA GLY A 103 -2.88 3.05 -6.83
C GLY A 103 -3.21 3.74 -5.51
N ARG A 104 -4.26 3.28 -4.81
CA ARG A 104 -4.62 3.81 -3.48
C ARG A 104 -3.63 3.42 -2.39
N SER A 105 -3.07 2.22 -2.50
CA SER A 105 -1.98 1.70 -1.67
C SER A 105 -1.05 0.94 -2.60
N VAL A 106 0.25 1.00 -2.31
CA VAL A 106 1.30 0.37 -3.12
C VAL A 106 2.32 -0.28 -2.20
N VAL A 107 2.84 -1.44 -2.61
CA VAL A 107 4.04 -2.07 -2.05
C VAL A 107 4.88 -2.59 -3.20
N LEU A 108 6.15 -2.23 -3.24
CA LEU A 108 7.12 -2.53 -4.27
C LEU A 108 8.25 -3.39 -3.69
N GLY A 109 8.32 -4.64 -4.14
CA GLY A 109 9.49 -5.50 -3.98
C GLY A 109 10.42 -5.42 -5.20
N GLU A 110 11.48 -6.23 -5.19
CA GLU A 110 12.45 -6.26 -6.30
C GLU A 110 11.82 -6.64 -7.64
N ASP A 111 10.90 -7.61 -7.63
CA ASP A 111 10.25 -8.15 -8.83
C ASP A 111 8.72 -8.18 -8.72
N ARG A 112 8.16 -7.58 -7.66
CA ARG A 112 6.73 -7.59 -7.34
C ARG A 112 6.19 -6.22 -7.03
N LEU A 113 4.96 -5.97 -7.46
CA LEU A 113 4.21 -4.77 -7.13
C LEU A 113 2.79 -5.17 -6.71
N PHE A 114 2.42 -4.78 -5.50
CA PHE A 114 1.08 -4.95 -4.97
C PHE A 114 0.35 -3.61 -5.00
N VAL A 115 -0.87 -3.59 -5.53
CA VAL A 115 -1.64 -2.36 -5.68
C VAL A 115 -3.05 -2.55 -5.17
N GLY A 116 -3.44 -1.77 -4.16
CA GLY A 116 -4.80 -1.76 -3.64
C GLY A 116 -5.76 -0.94 -4.50
N THR A 117 -7.01 -1.37 -4.52
CA THR A 117 -8.12 -0.70 -5.22
C THR A 117 -9.28 -0.45 -4.27
N SER A 118 -10.10 0.56 -4.54
CA SER A 118 -11.38 0.72 -3.81
C SER A 118 -12.47 -0.18 -4.37
N THR A 119 -12.37 -0.54 -5.66
CA THR A 119 -13.36 -1.39 -6.33
C THR A 119 -12.73 -2.04 -7.57
N THR A 120 -12.85 -3.35 -7.70
CA THR A 120 -12.51 -4.11 -8.90
C THR A 120 -13.73 -4.93 -9.32
N VAL A 121 -14.24 -4.68 -10.53
CA VAL A 121 -15.41 -5.38 -11.06
C VAL A 121 -15.00 -6.70 -11.70
N SER A 122 -15.58 -7.81 -11.22
CA SER A 122 -15.48 -9.13 -11.83
C SER A 122 -16.83 -9.56 -12.41
N MET A 123 -16.82 -9.98 -13.68
CA MET A 123 -17.97 -10.59 -14.33
C MET A 123 -17.94 -12.10 -14.08
N MET A 124 -18.79 -12.59 -13.19
CA MET A 124 -19.09 -14.02 -13.08
C MET A 124 -20.28 -14.37 -13.97
N GLU A 125 -20.44 -15.65 -14.34
CA GLU A 125 -21.45 -16.13 -15.30
C GLU A 125 -22.90 -15.68 -15.02
N LYS A 126 -23.22 -15.27 -13.78
CA LYS A 126 -24.54 -14.77 -13.38
C LYS A 126 -24.56 -13.48 -12.56
N ASP A 127 -23.43 -13.01 -12.04
CA ASP A 127 -23.38 -11.85 -11.16
C ASP A 127 -22.16 -10.98 -11.47
N THR A 128 -22.34 -9.66 -11.33
CA THR A 128 -21.25 -8.70 -11.35
C THR A 128 -20.90 -8.37 -9.92
N VAL A 129 -19.71 -8.76 -9.47
CA VAL A 129 -19.22 -8.47 -8.13
C VAL A 129 -18.24 -7.30 -8.21
N ALA A 130 -18.48 -6.27 -7.41
CA ALA A 130 -17.64 -5.09 -7.31
C ALA A 130 -17.13 -4.99 -5.87
N THR A 131 -15.90 -5.44 -5.65
CA THR A 131 -15.27 -5.46 -4.32
C THR A 131 -13.88 -4.83 -4.38
N PRO A 132 -13.37 -4.24 -3.28
CA PRO A 132 -11.96 -3.87 -3.19
C PRO A 132 -11.08 -5.11 -3.39
N ALA A 133 -9.87 -4.91 -3.89
CA ALA A 133 -8.92 -5.98 -4.16
C ALA A 133 -7.48 -5.49 -4.05
N VAL A 134 -6.54 -6.45 -4.04
CA VAL A 134 -5.13 -6.19 -4.30
C VAL A 134 -4.77 -6.80 -5.65
N HIS A 135 -4.25 -5.99 -6.56
CA HIS A 135 -3.69 -6.47 -7.81
C HIS A 135 -2.21 -6.76 -7.62
N VAL A 136 -1.77 -7.94 -8.04
CA VAL A 136 -0.38 -8.39 -7.93
C VAL A 136 0.25 -8.39 -9.31
N PHE A 137 1.35 -7.66 -9.45
CA PHE A 137 2.13 -7.61 -10.67
C PHE A 137 3.51 -8.20 -10.44
N GLU A 138 4.04 -8.87 -11.46
CA GLU A 138 5.42 -9.35 -11.50
C GLU A 138 6.18 -8.69 -12.64
N GLN A 139 7.46 -8.41 -12.40
CA GLN A 139 8.34 -7.88 -13.43
C GLN A 139 8.77 -8.99 -14.40
N ARG A 140 8.40 -8.84 -15.67
CA ARG A 140 8.76 -9.74 -16.78
C ARG A 140 9.59 -8.96 -17.80
N GLY A 141 10.90 -8.91 -17.58
CA GLY A 141 11.81 -8.08 -18.36
C GLY A 141 11.63 -6.60 -18.03
N SER A 142 11.29 -5.78 -19.02
CA SER A 142 11.02 -4.34 -18.82
C SER A 142 9.54 -4.01 -18.61
N GLN A 143 8.68 -5.02 -18.44
CA GLN A 143 7.24 -4.83 -18.29
C GLN A 143 6.77 -5.42 -16.97
N TRP A 144 5.74 -4.80 -16.39
CA TRP A 144 5.01 -5.32 -15.25
C TRP A 144 3.75 -6.00 -15.75
N GLN A 145 3.58 -7.27 -15.39
CA GLN A 145 2.44 -8.07 -15.81
C GLN A 145 1.59 -8.41 -14.58
N GLU A 146 0.29 -8.13 -14.64
CA GLU A 146 -0.65 -8.57 -13.62
C GLU A 146 -0.73 -10.10 -13.62
N VAL A 147 -0.44 -10.71 -12.48
CA VAL A 147 -0.41 -12.18 -12.32
C VAL A 147 -1.63 -12.69 -11.58
N THR A 148 -2.18 -11.93 -10.64
CA THR A 148 -3.40 -12.29 -9.92
C THR A 148 -4.07 -11.07 -9.27
N VAL A 149 -5.32 -11.25 -8.87
CA VAL A 149 -6.09 -10.26 -8.10
C VAL A 149 -6.60 -10.91 -6.82
N LEU A 150 -6.06 -10.49 -5.69
CA LEU A 150 -6.39 -11.00 -4.36
C LEU A 150 -7.64 -10.30 -3.82
N ARG A 151 -8.57 -11.11 -3.32
CA ARG A 151 -9.77 -10.68 -2.62
C ARG A 151 -9.87 -11.48 -1.34
N SER A 152 -10.38 -10.86 -0.29
CA SER A 152 -10.70 -11.58 0.93
C SER A 152 -12.08 -12.21 0.82
N GLU A 153 -12.20 -13.45 1.29
CA GLU A 153 -13.46 -14.15 1.50
C GLU A 153 -14.10 -13.79 2.85
N ASP A 154 -13.29 -13.32 3.80
CA ASP A 154 -13.69 -13.00 5.18
C ASP A 154 -14.19 -11.56 5.35
N VAL A 155 -13.77 -10.61 4.51
CA VAL A 155 -14.19 -9.20 4.61
C VAL A 155 -14.99 -8.71 3.39
N GLY A 156 -16.11 -8.03 3.67
CA GLY A 156 -17.01 -7.50 2.64
C GLY A 156 -16.53 -6.21 1.95
N SER A 157 -17.30 -5.73 0.97
CA SER A 157 -16.96 -4.55 0.15
C SER A 157 -16.79 -3.25 0.93
N ASP A 158 -17.50 -3.10 2.05
CA ASP A 158 -17.59 -1.85 2.81
C ASP A 158 -16.60 -1.81 3.99
N THR A 159 -15.56 -2.64 3.94
CA THR A 159 -14.58 -2.82 5.03
C THR A 159 -13.30 -2.02 4.84
N ASP A 160 -13.23 -1.27 3.74
CA ASP A 160 -12.04 -0.52 3.33
C ASP A 160 -10.80 -1.41 3.16
N PHE A 161 -11.03 -2.64 2.70
CA PHE A 161 -10.00 -3.62 2.38
C PHE A 161 -8.95 -3.06 1.40
N ALA A 162 -7.70 -3.46 1.59
CA ALA A 162 -6.52 -2.99 0.85
C ALA A 162 -6.25 -1.48 0.97
N SER A 163 -6.79 -0.81 1.99
CA SER A 163 -6.50 0.62 2.26
C SER A 163 -5.06 0.91 2.66
N ALA A 164 -4.39 -0.08 3.29
CA ALA A 164 -2.97 -0.11 3.54
C ALA A 164 -2.45 -1.53 3.26
N LEU A 165 -1.22 -1.62 2.77
CA LEU A 165 -0.56 -2.88 2.41
C LEU A 165 0.83 -2.92 3.03
N HIS A 166 1.33 -4.12 3.30
CA HIS A 166 2.71 -4.36 3.67
C HIS A 166 3.11 -5.78 3.31
N SER A 167 4.29 -5.99 2.70
CA SER A 167 4.80 -7.34 2.41
C SER A 167 5.94 -7.70 3.34
N VAL A 168 5.95 -8.95 3.82
CA VAL A 168 7.05 -9.53 4.60
C VAL A 168 7.27 -10.93 4.05
N ASP A 169 8.49 -11.20 3.56
CA ASP A 169 8.85 -12.47 2.93
C ASP A 169 7.84 -12.88 1.84
N ASP A 170 7.21 -14.05 1.97
CA ASP A 170 6.19 -14.61 1.09
C ASP A 170 4.75 -14.25 1.50
N HIS A 171 4.59 -13.28 2.40
CA HIS A 171 3.30 -12.80 2.87
C HIS A 171 3.00 -11.38 2.41
N LEU A 172 1.72 -11.13 2.15
CA LEU A 172 1.15 -9.81 2.01
C LEU A 172 0.11 -9.59 3.09
N LEU A 173 0.25 -8.50 3.84
CA LEU A 173 -0.74 -8.03 4.80
C LEU A 173 -1.56 -6.91 4.18
N ALA A 174 -2.88 -7.06 4.18
CA ALA A 174 -3.82 -6.09 3.65
C ALA A 174 -4.82 -5.64 4.73
N ALA A 175 -4.90 -4.33 4.96
CA ALA A 175 -5.76 -3.78 5.99
C ALA A 175 -7.23 -3.63 5.56
N ALA A 176 -8.14 -3.89 6.49
CA ALA A 176 -9.57 -3.67 6.38
C ALA A 176 -10.09 -2.95 7.65
N PRO A 177 -9.74 -1.66 7.85
CA PRO A 177 -10.01 -0.93 9.10
C PRO A 177 -11.50 -0.72 9.39
N GLU A 178 -12.38 -0.93 8.41
CA GLU A 178 -13.82 -0.81 8.61
C GLU A 178 -14.53 -2.14 8.90
N HIS A 179 -13.80 -3.26 8.96
CA HIS A 179 -14.34 -4.55 9.37
C HIS A 179 -14.46 -4.67 10.90
N GLU A 180 -15.64 -4.45 11.48
CA GLU A 180 -15.97 -4.77 12.88
C GLU A 180 -14.97 -4.28 13.96
N GLY A 181 -14.28 -3.15 13.73
CA GLY A 181 -13.24 -2.64 14.63
C GLY A 181 -11.85 -2.61 13.98
N GLY A 182 -11.71 -3.30 12.85
CA GLY A 182 -10.56 -3.33 11.97
C GLY A 182 -9.90 -4.71 11.94
N ALA A 183 -9.44 -5.12 10.77
CA ALA A 183 -8.75 -6.40 10.55
C ALA A 183 -7.52 -6.21 9.66
N ILE A 184 -6.56 -7.13 9.77
CA ILE A 184 -5.51 -7.35 8.76
C ILE A 184 -5.74 -8.74 8.16
N ILE A 185 -5.76 -8.81 6.83
CA ILE A 185 -5.85 -10.06 6.08
C ILE A 185 -4.46 -10.42 5.60
N ALA A 186 -3.96 -11.57 6.03
CA ALA A 186 -2.70 -12.11 5.57
C ALA A 186 -2.93 -13.04 4.39
N PHE A 187 -2.31 -12.73 3.26
CA PHE A 187 -2.16 -13.63 2.14
C PHE A 187 -0.76 -14.25 2.19
N HIS A 188 -0.65 -15.50 1.79
CA HIS A 188 0.60 -16.23 1.66
C HIS A 188 0.73 -16.73 0.22
N GLU A 189 1.93 -16.64 -0.33
CA GLU A 189 2.24 -17.24 -1.61
C GLU A 189 2.85 -18.64 -1.45
N GLY A 190 2.05 -19.66 -1.79
CA GLY A 190 2.51 -21.04 -1.86
C GLY A 190 2.82 -21.51 -3.28
N GLU A 191 3.09 -22.81 -3.43
CA GLU A 191 3.40 -23.44 -4.73
C GLU A 191 2.26 -23.32 -5.76
N GLU A 192 1.01 -23.27 -5.29
CA GLU A 192 -0.19 -23.13 -6.13
C GLU A 192 -0.60 -21.66 -6.34
N GLY A 193 0.20 -20.72 -5.82
CA GLY A 193 -0.05 -19.28 -5.87
C GLY A 193 -0.54 -18.72 -4.54
N TRP A 194 -1.16 -17.55 -4.62
CA TRP A 194 -1.60 -16.79 -3.45
C TRP A 194 -2.89 -17.31 -2.84
N THR A 195 -2.92 -17.44 -1.51
CA THR A 195 -4.11 -17.82 -0.72
C THR A 195 -4.28 -16.90 0.48
N GLU A 196 -5.53 -16.63 0.89
CA GLU A 196 -5.82 -16.00 2.17
C GLU A 196 -5.48 -16.97 3.31
N ALA A 197 -4.44 -16.65 4.06
CA ALA A 197 -3.90 -17.51 5.12
C ALA A 197 -4.60 -17.25 6.46
N GLN A 198 -4.87 -15.98 6.78
CA GLN A 198 -5.42 -15.62 8.09
C GLN A 198 -6.11 -14.25 8.10
N THR A 199 -7.25 -14.17 8.79
CA THR A 199 -7.83 -12.91 9.27
C THR A 199 -7.36 -12.61 10.69
N ILE A 200 -6.63 -11.51 10.85
CA ILE A 200 -6.00 -11.08 12.10
C ILE A 200 -6.82 -9.95 12.71
N VAL A 201 -7.41 -10.22 13.87
CA VAL A 201 -8.18 -9.24 14.66
C VAL A 201 -7.69 -9.22 16.10
N PRO A 202 -7.43 -8.05 16.70
CA PRO A 202 -7.09 -7.96 18.11
C PRO A 202 -8.32 -8.26 18.98
N ASN A 203 -8.11 -8.95 20.09
CA ASN A 203 -9.16 -9.14 21.09
C ASN A 203 -9.56 -7.80 21.72
N GLU A 204 -10.84 -7.68 22.08
CA GLU A 204 -11.39 -6.59 22.90
C GLU A 204 -11.34 -5.18 22.28
N LEU A 205 -11.19 -5.07 20.96
CA LEU A 205 -11.39 -3.79 20.29
C LEU A 205 -12.88 -3.45 20.13
N SER A 206 -13.19 -2.16 20.26
CA SER A 206 -14.52 -1.66 19.92
C SER A 206 -14.71 -1.69 18.40
N SER A 207 -15.95 -1.80 17.94
CA SER A 207 -16.28 -1.89 16.50
C SER A 207 -15.89 -0.67 15.67
N ASN A 208 -15.48 0.41 16.33
CA ASN A 208 -15.01 1.65 15.75
C ASN A 208 -13.51 1.89 15.93
N ALA A 209 -12.72 0.93 16.42
CA ALA A 209 -11.29 1.09 16.75
C ALA A 209 -10.38 1.38 15.54
N ARG A 210 -10.80 0.97 14.33
CA ARG A 210 -10.09 1.13 13.06
C ARG A 210 -8.68 0.52 13.05
N PHE A 211 -8.51 -0.66 13.63
CA PHE A 211 -7.28 -1.44 13.51
C PHE A 211 -6.91 -1.68 12.04
N GLY A 212 -5.66 -1.43 11.66
CA GLY A 212 -5.22 -1.44 10.27
C GLY A 212 -5.30 -0.09 9.56
N SER A 213 -5.57 1.01 10.28
CA SER A 213 -5.57 2.35 9.66
C SER A 213 -4.20 2.78 9.13
N ALA A 214 -3.13 2.17 9.63
CA ALA A 214 -1.77 2.35 9.15
C ALA A 214 -0.98 1.06 9.40
N LEU A 215 -0.11 0.72 8.47
CA LEU A 215 0.87 -0.35 8.56
C LEU A 215 2.26 0.25 8.46
N GLY A 216 3.22 -0.35 9.17
CA GLY A 216 4.64 -0.07 9.04
C GLY A 216 5.45 -1.26 9.52
N ALA A 217 6.76 -1.24 9.35
CA ALA A 217 7.63 -2.30 9.84
C ALA A 217 8.88 -1.78 10.51
N VAL A 218 9.35 -2.55 11.48
CA VAL A 218 10.62 -2.33 12.17
C VAL A 218 11.20 -3.68 12.57
N GLU A 219 12.45 -3.96 12.18
CA GLU A 219 13.20 -5.15 12.59
C GLU A 219 12.45 -6.50 12.37
N GLY A 220 11.68 -6.61 11.28
CA GLY A 220 10.90 -7.81 10.94
C GLY A 220 9.56 -7.93 11.68
N GLN A 221 9.19 -6.94 12.49
CA GLN A 221 7.85 -6.84 13.09
C GLN A 221 6.99 -5.84 12.32
N VAL A 222 5.71 -6.17 12.15
CA VAL A 222 4.74 -5.25 11.53
C VAL A 222 4.01 -4.49 12.62
N LEU A 223 4.01 -3.17 12.52
CA LEU A 223 3.26 -2.26 13.37
C LEU A 223 1.90 -1.95 12.74
N VAL A 224 0.85 -2.01 13.55
CA VAL A 224 -0.52 -1.77 13.10
C VAL A 224 -1.21 -0.74 13.97
N GLY A 225 -1.68 0.36 13.37
CA GLY A 225 -2.40 1.42 14.07
C GLY A 225 -3.89 1.15 14.23
N ALA A 226 -4.44 1.42 15.41
CA ALA A 226 -5.87 1.46 15.71
C ALA A 226 -6.23 2.81 16.36
N PRO A 227 -6.31 3.91 15.57
CA PRO A 227 -6.36 5.28 16.09
C PRO A 227 -7.65 5.61 16.86
N ARG A 228 -8.69 4.80 16.72
CA ARG A 228 -9.97 5.01 17.38
C ARG A 228 -10.23 4.05 18.53
N ALA A 229 -9.26 3.20 18.86
CA ALA A 229 -9.33 2.34 20.03
C ALA A 229 -9.35 3.18 21.32
N TYR A 230 -9.93 2.60 22.38
CA TYR A 230 -9.94 3.17 23.74
C TYR A 230 -10.40 4.64 23.78
N ASP A 231 -11.65 4.88 23.35
CA ASP A 231 -12.26 6.21 23.27
C ASP A 231 -11.44 7.22 22.44
N ALA A 232 -10.87 6.72 21.34
CA ALA A 232 -10.00 7.47 20.42
C ALA A 232 -8.71 8.03 21.04
N THR A 233 -8.22 7.40 22.12
CA THR A 233 -6.83 7.57 22.56
C THR A 233 -5.85 7.00 21.53
N GLY A 234 -6.28 5.94 20.82
CA GLY A 234 -5.47 5.23 19.84
C GLY A 234 -4.48 4.26 20.48
N VAL A 235 -4.04 3.29 19.71
CA VAL A 235 -3.04 2.29 20.11
C VAL A 235 -2.32 1.78 18.85
N ALA A 236 -1.09 1.30 19.02
CA ALA A 236 -0.40 0.52 18.00
C ALA A 236 -0.15 -0.91 18.51
N TYR A 237 -0.21 -1.88 17.60
CA TYR A 237 0.03 -3.29 17.88
C TYR A 237 1.23 -3.79 17.09
N HIS A 238 1.87 -4.83 17.61
CA HIS A 238 2.84 -5.62 16.85
C HIS A 238 2.19 -6.88 16.32
N LEU A 239 2.48 -7.19 15.06
CA LEU A 239 2.26 -8.50 14.46
C LEU A 239 3.61 -9.18 14.21
N SER A 240 3.65 -10.47 14.49
CA SER A 240 4.73 -11.36 14.07
C SER A 240 4.16 -12.64 13.47
N TYR A 241 4.97 -13.26 12.61
CA TYR A 241 4.67 -14.56 12.02
C TYR A 241 5.52 -15.62 12.70
N ASP A 242 4.86 -16.68 13.18
CA ASP A 242 5.52 -17.88 13.70
C ASP A 242 5.57 -18.93 12.59
N ALA A 243 6.77 -19.24 12.10
CA ALA A 243 6.99 -20.21 11.03
C ALA A 243 6.82 -21.68 11.48
N GLU A 244 6.84 -21.98 12.78
CA GLU A 244 6.57 -23.34 13.27
C GLU A 244 5.07 -23.62 13.31
N SER A 245 4.26 -22.63 13.67
CA SER A 245 2.79 -22.75 13.67
C SER A 245 2.10 -22.19 12.43
N GLU A 246 2.88 -21.64 11.49
CA GLU A 246 2.42 -21.02 10.24
C GLU A 246 1.30 -19.99 10.47
N SER A 247 1.46 -19.16 11.51
CA SER A 247 0.38 -18.25 11.96
C SER A 247 0.89 -16.90 12.41
N TRP A 248 0.10 -15.87 12.17
CA TRP A 248 0.31 -14.53 12.69
C TRP A 248 -0.28 -14.36 14.10
N SER A 249 0.45 -13.68 14.97
CA SER A 249 0.00 -13.32 16.32
C SER A 249 0.02 -11.80 16.54
N VAL A 250 -0.86 -11.34 17.44
CA VAL A 250 -0.84 -9.97 17.97
C VAL A 250 -0.07 -9.99 19.28
N ASP A 251 1.17 -9.51 19.29
CA ASP A 251 2.11 -9.76 20.40
C ASP A 251 2.01 -8.76 21.56
N GLY A 252 1.30 -7.65 21.36
CA GLY A 252 1.10 -6.66 22.41
C GLY A 252 0.68 -5.29 21.89
N ARG A 253 0.41 -4.39 22.84
CA ARG A 253 0.09 -2.97 22.61
C ARG A 253 1.29 -2.08 22.96
N LEU A 254 1.52 -1.05 22.17
CA LEU A 254 2.43 0.06 22.44
C LEU A 254 1.71 1.23 23.13
#